data_AF-A0A9N8HEF1-F1
#
_entry.id   AF-A0A9N8HEF1-F1
#
_cell.length_a   1.000
_cell.length_b   1.000
_cell.length_c   1.000
_cell.angle_alpha   90.00
_cell.angle_beta   90.00
_cell.angle_gamma   90.00
#
_symmetry.space_group_name_H-M   'P 1'
#
loop_
_entity.id
_entity.type
_entity.pdbx_description
1 polymer ?
#
loop_
_entity_poly.entity_id
_entity_poly.type
_entity_poly.pdbx_seq_one_letter_code
_entity_poly.pdbx_strand_id
1 'polypeptide(L)'
;MATFPPPSIAVDGIVDNCEQAEMMPNCDPAVPIVEMAALLYHGDTIQARHLYRRYREGCPAEVQAALEAWWGLGRAMMEYDLAQIWPRLTQLQQQQPKPYCNYAQEIGTALCRRLLPKLASIWNKSNASVLLGLPRQEWNVFLESQRKALIEDAKNKTPKLGSEHTTDIIAFLESPTLRI
;
A
#
# COMPACT_ATOMS: atom_id res chain seq x y z
N MET A 1 3.58 -26.76 4.06
CA MET A 1 4.75 -25.85 4.06
C MET A 1 4.29 -24.54 3.44
N ALA A 2 4.46 -23.41 4.13
CA ALA A 2 4.19 -22.11 3.52
C ALA A 2 5.27 -21.84 2.46
N THR A 3 4.86 -21.50 1.25
CA THR A 3 5.78 -21.16 0.16
C THR A 3 6.26 -19.73 0.32
N PHE A 4 7.58 -19.52 0.31
CA PHE A 4 8.20 -18.20 0.27
C PHE A 4 8.69 -17.92 -1.15
N PRO A 5 8.49 -16.71 -1.72
CA PRO A 5 7.75 -15.57 -1.18
C PRO A 5 6.21 -15.84 -1.07
N PRO A 6 5.51 -15.21 -0.10
CA PRO A 6 4.07 -15.44 0.10
C PRO A 6 3.24 -14.86 -1.07
N PRO A 7 2.03 -15.37 -1.34
CA PRO A 7 1.20 -14.84 -2.43
C PRO A 7 0.67 -13.42 -2.16
N SER A 8 0.70 -12.97 -0.91
CA SER A 8 0.20 -11.68 -0.42
C SER A 8 1.10 -11.14 0.68
N ILE A 9 1.25 -9.81 0.74
CA ILE A 9 1.93 -9.10 1.84
C ILE A 9 0.94 -8.45 2.82
N ALA A 10 -0.36 -8.51 2.54
CA ALA A 10 -1.42 -8.10 3.45
C ALA A 10 -1.68 -9.15 4.55
N VAL A 11 -0.61 -9.62 5.21
CA VAL A 11 -0.65 -10.64 6.26
C VAL A 11 -0.07 -10.05 7.54
N ASP A 12 -0.75 -10.27 8.66
CA ASP A 12 -0.30 -9.78 9.96
C ASP A 12 1.07 -10.37 10.34
N GLY A 13 1.97 -9.52 10.82
CA GLY A 13 3.31 -9.92 11.27
C GLY A 13 4.31 -10.25 10.16
N ILE A 14 4.01 -9.94 8.89
CA ILE A 14 4.91 -10.26 7.78
C ILE A 14 6.29 -9.57 7.89
N VAL A 15 6.34 -8.33 8.39
CA VAL A 15 7.59 -7.60 8.60
C VAL A 15 8.44 -8.33 9.65
N ASP A 16 7.86 -8.63 10.82
CA ASP A 16 8.53 -9.37 11.89
C ASP A 16 9.06 -10.75 11.40
N ASN A 17 8.28 -11.44 10.57
CA ASN A 17 8.69 -12.72 9.99
C ASN A 17 9.88 -12.57 9.03
N CYS A 18 9.92 -11.50 8.23
CA CYS A 18 11.05 -11.20 7.35
C CYS A 18 12.31 -10.82 8.14
N GLU A 19 12.18 -9.97 9.16
CA GLU A 19 13.29 -9.59 10.03
C GLU A 19 13.90 -10.80 10.74
N GLN A 20 13.06 -11.74 11.21
CA GLN A 20 13.54 -12.99 11.80
C GLN A 20 14.26 -13.88 10.77
N ALA A 21 13.73 -13.96 9.54
CA ALA A 21 14.34 -14.73 8.46
C ALA A 21 15.69 -14.16 8.02
N GLU A 22 15.87 -12.84 8.06
CA GLU A 22 17.15 -12.17 7.74
C GLU A 22 18.28 -12.60 8.69
N MET A 23 17.97 -12.89 9.95
CA MET A 23 18.95 -13.33 10.95
C MET A 23 19.42 -14.78 10.76
N MET A 24 18.83 -15.52 9.81
CA MET A 24 19.14 -16.92 9.57
C MET A 24 20.30 -17.09 8.56
N PRO A 25 21.22 -18.04 8.76
CA PRO A 25 22.42 -18.22 7.92
C PRO A 25 22.14 -18.62 6.46
N ASN A 26 20.93 -19.07 6.13
CA ASN A 26 20.47 -19.39 4.77
C ASN A 26 19.23 -18.56 4.40
N CYS A 27 19.30 -17.25 4.64
CA CYS A 27 18.22 -16.32 4.29
C CYS A 27 17.92 -16.36 2.79
N ASP A 28 16.64 -16.47 2.44
CA ASP A 28 16.20 -16.44 1.05
C ASP A 28 16.43 -15.03 0.45
N PRO A 29 17.07 -14.90 -0.72
CA PRO A 29 17.29 -13.61 -1.38
C PRO A 29 16.02 -12.78 -1.62
N ALA A 30 14.85 -13.40 -1.60
CA ALA A 30 13.55 -12.73 -1.71
C ALA A 30 13.12 -12.00 -0.43
N VAL A 31 13.68 -12.34 0.75
CA VAL A 31 13.31 -11.75 2.05
C VAL A 31 13.32 -10.21 2.04
N PRO A 32 14.42 -9.54 1.66
CA PRO A 32 14.44 -8.09 1.64
C PRO A 32 13.45 -7.46 0.65
N ILE A 33 13.10 -8.17 -0.43
CA ILE A 33 12.11 -7.69 -1.42
C ILE A 33 10.71 -7.74 -0.83
N VAL A 34 10.36 -8.84 -0.16
CA VAL A 34 9.08 -9.03 0.52
C VAL A 34 8.93 -8.03 1.67
N GLU A 35 9.97 -7.86 2.48
CA GLU A 35 9.99 -6.91 3.59
C GLU A 35 9.82 -5.47 3.09
N MET A 36 10.55 -5.08 2.03
CA MET A 36 10.40 -3.77 1.40
C MET A 36 8.95 -3.52 0.98
N ALA A 37 8.33 -4.47 0.28
CA ALA A 37 6.97 -4.33 -0.19
C ALA A 37 5.97 -4.24 0.99
N ALA A 38 6.17 -5.04 2.05
CA ALA A 38 5.35 -5.00 3.26
C ALA A 38 5.47 -3.65 4.01
N LEU A 39 6.68 -3.12 4.16
CA LEU A 39 6.90 -1.80 4.76
C LEU A 39 6.16 -0.70 3.98
N LEU A 40 6.20 -0.76 2.64
CA LEU A 40 5.46 0.17 1.78
C LEU A 40 3.94 0.00 1.88
N TYR A 41 3.46 -1.23 2.03
CA TYR A 41 2.05 -1.54 2.26
C TYR A 41 1.54 -0.87 3.54
N HIS A 42 2.28 -1.03 4.65
CA HIS A 42 1.99 -0.37 5.92
C HIS A 42 2.25 1.14 5.90
N GLY A 43 2.99 1.64 4.90
CA GLY A 43 3.33 3.05 4.77
C GLY A 43 4.52 3.49 5.63
N ASP A 44 5.31 2.55 6.15
CA ASP A 44 6.52 2.83 6.90
C ASP A 44 7.70 3.08 5.94
N THR A 45 7.67 4.26 5.32
CA THR A 45 8.69 4.67 4.35
C THR A 45 10.05 4.94 5.00
N ILE A 46 10.10 5.16 6.32
CA ILE A 46 11.33 5.37 7.06
C ILE A 46 12.07 4.05 7.22
N GLN A 47 11.40 3.00 7.70
CA GLN A 47 12.01 1.68 7.77
C GLN A 47 12.36 1.14 6.38
N ALA A 48 11.51 1.36 5.37
CA ALA A 48 11.84 1.01 3.99
C ALA A 48 13.15 1.69 3.52
N ARG A 49 13.38 2.96 3.90
CA ARG A 49 14.64 3.66 3.60
C ARG A 49 15.84 3.00 4.28
N HIS A 50 15.68 2.60 5.54
CA HIS A 50 16.74 1.94 6.30
C HIS A 50 17.08 0.58 5.71
N LEU A 51 16.06 -0.20 5.33
CA LEU A 51 16.22 -1.48 4.64
C LEU A 51 17.00 -1.30 3.32
N TYR A 52 16.57 -0.36 2.46
CA TYR A 52 17.27 -0.08 1.21
C TYR A 52 18.75 0.30 1.44
N ARG A 53 19.05 1.11 2.45
CA ARG A 53 20.44 1.48 2.79
C ARG A 53 21.27 0.29 3.27
N ARG A 54 20.69 -0.62 4.04
CA ARG A 54 21.36 -1.83 4.55
C ARG A 54 21.80 -2.74 3.41
N TYR A 55 20.95 -2.91 2.40
CA TYR A 55 21.19 -3.78 1.26
C TYR A 55 21.82 -3.09 0.06
N ARG A 56 22.10 -1.77 0.14
CA ARG A 56 22.68 -1.00 -0.97
C ARG A 56 24.05 -1.55 -1.39
N GLU A 57 24.80 -2.10 -0.45
CA GLU A 57 26.14 -2.63 -0.65
C GLU A 57 26.17 -4.07 -0.12
N GLY A 58 26.62 -5.02 -0.94
CA GLY A 58 26.85 -6.40 -0.49
C GLY A 58 25.73 -7.42 -0.74
N CYS A 59 24.66 -7.07 -1.45
CA CYS A 59 23.67 -8.06 -1.92
C CYS A 59 23.86 -8.43 -3.41
N PRO A 60 23.29 -9.56 -3.87
CA PRO A 60 23.30 -9.91 -5.29
C PRO A 60 22.69 -8.80 -6.15
N ALA A 61 23.25 -8.57 -7.34
CA ALA A 61 22.82 -7.49 -8.24
C ALA A 61 21.31 -7.53 -8.58
N GLU A 62 20.72 -8.72 -8.66
CA GLU A 62 19.29 -8.92 -8.91
C GLU A 62 18.43 -8.42 -7.74
N VAL A 63 18.83 -8.72 -6.50
CA VAL A 63 18.18 -8.24 -5.28
C VAL A 63 18.31 -6.73 -5.19
N GLN A 64 19.49 -6.20 -5.48
CA GLN A 64 19.73 -4.76 -5.50
C GLN A 64 18.84 -4.04 -6.52
N ALA A 65 18.74 -4.56 -7.75
CA ALA A 65 17.90 -3.99 -8.80
C ALA A 65 16.41 -4.03 -8.43
N ALA A 66 15.94 -5.13 -7.81
CA ALA A 66 14.58 -5.21 -7.31
C ALA A 66 14.33 -4.17 -6.21
N LEU A 67 15.22 -4.08 -5.22
CA LEU A 67 15.13 -3.10 -4.13
C LEU A 67 15.18 -1.66 -4.62
N GLU A 68 15.96 -1.35 -5.66
CA GLU A 68 15.98 -0.03 -6.29
C GLU A 68 14.61 0.33 -6.88
N ALA A 69 13.97 -0.61 -7.58
CA ALA A 69 12.66 -0.41 -8.17
C ALA A 69 11.59 -0.14 -7.10
N TRP A 70 11.57 -0.95 -6.03
CA TRP A 70 10.66 -0.78 -4.90
C TRP A 70 10.95 0.49 -4.08
N TRP A 71 12.22 0.81 -3.86
CA TRP A 71 12.61 2.04 -3.16
C TRP A 71 12.25 3.29 -3.97
N GLY A 72 12.30 3.23 -5.30
CA GLY A 72 11.79 4.30 -6.14
C GLY A 72 10.33 4.65 -5.85
N LEU A 73 9.49 3.65 -5.58
CA LEU A 73 8.12 3.84 -5.08
C LEU A 73 8.13 4.42 -3.65
N GLY A 74 8.93 3.85 -2.75
CA GLY A 74 9.05 4.32 -1.36
C GLY A 74 9.43 5.79 -1.22
N ARG A 75 10.34 6.27 -2.08
CA ARG A 75 10.72 7.68 -2.17
C ARG A 75 9.54 8.56 -2.57
N ALA A 76 8.81 8.19 -3.62
CA ALA A 76 7.63 8.95 -4.06
C ALA A 76 6.54 8.97 -2.97
N MET A 77 6.34 7.86 -2.24
CA MET A 77 5.44 7.79 -1.09
C MET A 77 5.87 8.68 0.07
N MET A 78 7.18 8.74 0.36
CA MET A 78 7.75 9.59 1.41
C MET A 78 7.59 11.08 1.08
N GLU A 79 7.74 11.45 -0.20
CA GLU A 79 7.61 12.83 -0.70
C GLU A 79 6.13 13.22 -0.96
N TYR A 80 5.18 12.29 -0.79
CA TYR A 80 3.77 12.44 -1.15
C TYR A 80 3.54 12.84 -2.62
N ASP A 81 4.44 12.42 -3.52
CA ASP A 81 4.34 12.68 -4.96
C ASP A 81 3.39 11.67 -5.63
N LEU A 82 2.09 11.95 -5.53
CA LEU A 82 1.04 11.11 -6.13
C LEU A 82 1.22 10.94 -7.66
N ALA A 83 1.82 11.92 -8.34
CA ALA A 83 2.03 11.84 -9.79
C ALA A 83 3.09 10.79 -10.15
N GLN A 84 4.05 10.52 -9.27
CA GLN A 84 5.08 9.49 -9.44
C GLN A 84 4.68 8.14 -8.86
N ILE A 85 3.83 8.11 -7.82
CA ILE A 85 3.43 6.85 -7.17
C ILE A 85 2.67 5.93 -8.13
N TRP A 86 1.65 6.42 -8.82
CA TRP A 86 0.81 5.57 -9.66
C TRP A 86 1.56 4.98 -10.86
N PRO A 87 2.35 5.74 -11.64
CA PRO A 87 3.18 5.16 -12.70
C PRO A 87 4.14 4.09 -12.19
N ARG A 88 4.73 4.27 -11.00
CA ARG A 88 5.65 3.30 -10.39
C ARG A 88 4.94 2.03 -9.96
N LEU A 89 3.74 2.14 -9.38
CA LEU A 89 2.91 0.99 -9.03
C LEU A 89 2.53 0.19 -10.29
N THR A 90 2.10 0.87 -11.35
CA THR A 90 1.81 0.23 -12.64
C THR A 90 3.03 -0.46 -13.24
N GLN A 91 4.19 0.20 -13.19
CA GLN A 91 5.45 -0.35 -13.66
C GLN A 91 5.82 -1.63 -12.89
N LEU A 92 5.76 -1.59 -11.55
CA LEU A 92 6.04 -2.75 -10.70
C LEU A 92 5.06 -3.90 -10.98
N GLN A 93 3.77 -3.60 -11.16
CA GLN A 93 2.77 -4.61 -11.50
C GLN A 93 3.03 -5.31 -12.85
N GLN A 94 3.55 -4.57 -13.84
CA GLN A 94 3.80 -5.09 -15.19
C GLN A 94 5.16 -5.78 -15.34
N GLN A 95 6.19 -5.30 -14.64
CA GLN A 95 7.58 -5.74 -14.84
C GLN A 95 8.02 -6.82 -13.85
N GLN A 96 7.37 -6.94 -12.69
CA GLN A 96 7.78 -7.90 -11.66
C GLN A 96 7.13 -9.28 -11.90
N PRO A 97 7.86 -10.39 -11.64
CA PRO A 97 7.28 -11.72 -11.70
C PRO A 97 6.30 -11.96 -10.54
N LYS A 98 5.48 -13.01 -10.64
CA LYS A 98 4.66 -13.45 -9.51
C LYS A 98 5.56 -13.95 -8.37
N PRO A 99 5.23 -13.67 -7.09
CA PRO A 99 4.03 -12.97 -6.61
C PRO A 99 4.16 -11.43 -6.51
N TYR A 100 5.34 -10.86 -6.77
CA TYR A 100 5.65 -9.45 -6.53
C TYR A 100 4.75 -8.46 -7.29
N CYS A 101 4.24 -8.83 -8.47
CA CYS A 101 3.27 -8.02 -9.19
C CYS A 101 1.98 -7.77 -8.39
N ASN A 102 1.55 -8.74 -7.56
CA ASN A 102 0.36 -8.59 -6.70
C ASN A 102 0.62 -7.60 -5.56
N TYR A 103 1.85 -7.53 -5.05
CA TYR A 103 2.19 -6.64 -3.94
C TYR A 103 2.02 -5.17 -4.32
N ALA A 104 2.33 -4.80 -5.57
CA ALA A 104 2.08 -3.45 -6.07
C ALA A 104 0.59 -3.09 -5.99
N GLN A 105 -0.30 -4.00 -6.36
CA GLN A 105 -1.74 -3.78 -6.24
C GLN A 105 -2.19 -3.65 -4.78
N GLU A 106 -1.65 -4.47 -3.88
CA GLU A 106 -1.95 -4.41 -2.44
C GLU A 106 -1.50 -3.07 -1.82
N ILE A 107 -0.29 -2.61 -2.17
CA ILE A 107 0.24 -1.31 -1.73
C ILE A 107 -0.62 -0.16 -2.26
N GLY A 108 -0.99 -0.18 -3.55
CA GLY A 108 -1.87 0.83 -4.13
C GLY A 108 -3.22 0.90 -3.42
N THR A 109 -3.81 -0.26 -3.13
CA THR A 109 -5.07 -0.36 -2.37
C THR A 109 -4.91 0.20 -0.96
N ALA A 110 -3.85 -0.18 -0.24
CA ALA A 110 -3.56 0.32 1.11
C ALA A 110 -3.29 1.83 1.13
N LEU A 111 -2.64 2.37 0.10
CA LEU A 111 -2.41 3.80 -0.04
C LEU A 111 -3.72 4.55 -0.26
N CYS A 112 -4.59 4.08 -1.17
CA CYS A 112 -5.91 4.68 -1.38
C CYS A 112 -6.72 4.72 -0.08
N ARG A 113 -6.70 3.64 0.72
CA ARG A 113 -7.34 3.59 2.04
C ARG A 113 -6.81 4.67 2.99
N ARG A 114 -5.50 4.87 3.04
CA ARG A 114 -4.85 5.90 3.88
C ARG A 114 -5.13 7.33 3.41
N LEU A 115 -5.31 7.54 2.10
CA LEU A 115 -5.58 8.85 1.52
C LEU A 115 -7.05 9.25 1.59
N LEU A 116 -7.98 8.27 1.66
CA LEU A 116 -9.42 8.51 1.67
C LEU A 116 -9.89 9.50 2.76
N PRO A 117 -9.46 9.40 4.05
CA PRO A 117 -9.86 10.37 5.07
C PRO A 117 -9.37 11.80 4.77
N LYS A 118 -8.15 11.92 4.21
CA LYS A 118 -7.56 13.22 3.84
C LYS A 118 -8.34 13.85 2.68
N LEU A 119 -8.73 13.05 1.70
CA LEU A 119 -9.53 13.51 0.57
C LEU A 119 -10.95 13.93 0.99
N ALA A 120 -11.56 13.20 1.93
CA ALA A 120 -12.85 13.58 2.50
C ALA A 120 -12.82 14.97 3.17
N SER A 121 -11.71 15.31 3.83
CA SER A 121 -11.53 16.62 4.47
C SER A 121 -11.33 17.80 3.50
N ILE A 122 -10.91 17.53 2.26
CA ILE A 122 -10.59 18.55 1.24
C ILE A 122 -11.70 18.63 0.15
N TRP A 123 -12.79 17.89 0.35
CA TRP A 123 -13.86 17.59 -0.61
C TRP A 123 -14.45 18.80 -1.35
N ASN A 124 -14.46 19.98 -0.73
CA ASN A 124 -15.03 21.18 -1.36
C ASN A 124 -14.22 21.74 -2.55
N LYS A 125 -13.08 21.14 -2.96
CA LYS A 125 -12.16 21.78 -3.93
C LYS A 125 -11.55 20.97 -5.09
N SER A 126 -11.72 19.64 -5.26
CA SER A 126 -11.05 18.95 -6.40
C SER A 126 -11.53 17.53 -6.78
N ASN A 127 -11.21 17.16 -8.04
CA ASN A 127 -11.31 15.84 -8.69
C ASN A 127 -10.51 14.74 -7.96
N ALA A 128 -11.04 14.22 -6.85
CA ALA A 128 -10.40 13.20 -6.01
C ALA A 128 -9.96 11.92 -6.77
N SER A 129 -10.64 11.55 -7.86
CA SER A 129 -10.27 10.40 -8.69
C SER A 129 -8.90 10.58 -9.38
N VAL A 130 -8.52 11.82 -9.72
CA VAL A 130 -7.22 12.13 -10.33
C VAL A 130 -6.08 11.96 -9.33
N LEU A 131 -6.32 12.30 -8.07
CA LEU A 131 -5.32 12.17 -7.00
C LEU A 131 -5.03 10.71 -6.65
N LEU A 132 -6.02 9.83 -6.83
CA LEU A 132 -5.88 8.41 -6.51
C LEU A 132 -5.48 7.54 -7.69
N GLY A 133 -5.25 8.13 -8.87
CA GLY A 133 -4.76 7.40 -10.04
C GLY A 133 -5.70 6.30 -10.55
N LEU A 134 -6.94 6.26 -10.08
CA LEU A 134 -7.93 5.27 -10.46
C LEU A 134 -8.72 5.75 -11.67
N PRO A 135 -8.89 4.92 -12.72
CA PRO A 135 -9.91 5.17 -13.73
C PRO A 135 -11.27 5.38 -13.07
N ARG A 136 -12.10 6.28 -13.63
CA ARG A 136 -13.39 6.65 -13.01
C ARG A 136 -14.32 5.46 -12.76
N GLN A 137 -14.22 4.40 -13.57
CA GLN A 137 -15.00 3.17 -13.39
C GLN A 137 -14.52 2.35 -12.17
N GLU A 138 -13.21 2.22 -12.01
CA GLU A 138 -12.59 1.53 -10.86
C GLU A 138 -12.74 2.32 -9.57
N TRP A 139 -12.81 3.65 -9.67
CA TRP A 139 -13.09 4.55 -8.56
C TRP A 139 -14.41 4.22 -7.87
N ASN A 140 -15.50 4.11 -8.61
CA ASN A 140 -16.82 3.83 -8.03
C ASN A 140 -16.87 2.44 -7.37
N VAL A 141 -16.23 1.44 -7.97
CA VAL A 141 -16.12 0.08 -7.40
C VAL A 141 -15.28 0.09 -6.13
N PHE A 142 -14.14 0.79 -6.13
CA PHE A 142 -13.29 0.96 -4.96
C PHE A 142 -14.04 1.64 -3.82
N LEU A 143 -14.71 2.77 -4.09
CA LEU A 143 -15.49 3.50 -3.09
C LEU A 143 -16.60 2.64 -2.47
N GLU A 144 -17.34 1.89 -3.28
CA GLU A 144 -18.40 1.01 -2.78
C GLU A 144 -17.81 -0.16 -1.95
N SER A 145 -16.64 -0.68 -2.32
CA SER A 145 -15.93 -1.68 -1.50
C SER A 145 -15.50 -1.11 -0.14
N GLN A 146 -14.99 0.13 -0.11
CA GLN A 146 -14.58 0.79 1.13
C GLN A 146 -15.79 1.13 2.01
N ARG A 147 -16.90 1.53 1.40
CA ARG A 147 -18.17 1.77 2.09
C ARG A 147 -18.67 0.51 2.78
N LYS A 148 -18.73 -0.62 2.07
CA LYS A 148 -19.16 -1.91 2.63
C LYS A 148 -18.28 -2.32 3.81
N ALA A 149 -16.96 -2.22 3.65
CA ALA A 149 -16.00 -2.54 4.71
C ALA A 149 -16.20 -1.65 5.94
N LEU A 150 -16.35 -0.33 5.77
CA LEU A 150 -16.56 0.61 6.88
C LEU A 150 -17.89 0.39 7.60
N ILE A 151 -18.97 0.11 6.86
CA ILE A 151 -20.28 -0.20 7.46
C ILE A 151 -20.23 -1.50 8.26
N GLU A 152 -19.54 -2.52 7.75
CA GLU A 152 -19.34 -3.79 8.44
C GLU A 152 -18.50 -3.62 9.70
N ASP A 153 -17.41 -2.86 9.63
CA ASP A 153 -16.57 -2.54 10.79
C ASP A 153 -17.32 -1.73 11.86
N ALA A 154 -18.19 -0.79 11.43
CA ALA A 154 -19.04 0.00 12.33
C ALA A 154 -20.14 -0.84 13.01
N LYS A 155 -20.63 -1.90 12.36
CA LYS A 155 -21.58 -2.85 12.97
C LYS A 155 -20.90 -3.76 14.00
N ASN A 156 -19.64 -4.07 13.79
CA ASN A 156 -18.89 -5.03 14.60
C ASN A 156 -18.15 -4.40 15.79
N LYS A 157 -17.95 -3.07 15.83
CA LYS A 157 -17.26 -2.35 16.91
C LYS A 157 -18.23 -1.52 17.76
N THR A 158 -18.18 -1.68 19.08
CA THR A 158 -18.82 -0.75 20.04
C THR A 158 -18.15 0.62 19.92
N PRO A 159 -18.91 1.73 19.89
CA PRO A 159 -18.38 3.03 19.48
C PRO A 159 -17.37 3.53 20.52
N LYS A 160 -16.09 3.59 20.14
CA LYS A 160 -15.06 4.35 20.85
C LYS A 160 -14.73 5.61 20.06
N LEU A 161 -14.41 6.69 20.80
CA LEU A 161 -14.04 8.01 20.30
C LEU A 161 -13.15 7.92 19.05
N GLY A 162 -13.66 8.41 17.93
CA GLY A 162 -13.18 8.15 16.57
C GLY A 162 -14.34 8.16 15.55
N SER A 163 -15.58 8.12 16.04
CA SER A 163 -16.82 8.12 15.25
C SER A 163 -16.99 9.30 14.31
N GLU A 164 -16.42 10.49 14.59
CA GLU A 164 -16.59 11.67 13.71
C GLU A 164 -15.88 11.45 12.36
N HIS A 165 -14.61 11.02 12.34
CA HIS A 165 -13.92 10.74 11.09
C HIS A 165 -14.53 9.58 10.31
N THR A 166 -15.00 8.53 10.97
CA THR A 166 -15.72 7.44 10.29
C THR A 166 -17.03 7.94 9.69
N THR A 167 -17.75 8.80 10.39
CA THR A 167 -19.00 9.41 9.91
C THR A 167 -18.74 10.36 8.74
N ASP A 168 -17.69 11.16 8.79
CA ASP A 168 -17.29 12.06 7.70
C ASP A 168 -16.87 11.28 6.45
N ILE A 169 -16.16 10.16 6.61
CA ILE A 169 -15.80 9.27 5.50
C ILE A 169 -17.05 8.60 4.93
N ILE A 170 -17.97 8.11 5.77
CA ILE A 170 -19.24 7.54 5.29
C ILE A 170 -20.07 8.60 4.56
N ALA A 171 -20.20 9.80 5.13
CA ALA A 171 -20.92 10.91 4.51
C ALA A 171 -20.27 11.33 3.17
N PHE A 172 -18.94 11.33 3.09
CA PHE A 172 -18.20 11.49 1.84
C PHE A 172 -18.58 10.40 0.84
N LEU A 173 -18.51 9.13 1.23
CA LEU A 173 -18.85 7.97 0.39
C LEU A 173 -20.31 7.95 -0.07
N GLU A 174 -21.22 8.53 0.73
CA GLU A 174 -22.64 8.63 0.43
C GLU A 174 -23.04 9.88 -0.35
N SER A 175 -22.09 10.78 -0.58
CA SER A 175 -22.31 12.02 -1.32
C SER A 175 -22.83 11.78 -2.74
N PRO A 176 -23.92 12.46 -3.19
CA PRO A 176 -24.47 12.33 -4.54
C PRO A 176 -23.44 12.60 -5.65
N THR A 177 -22.43 13.41 -5.36
CA THR A 177 -21.38 13.78 -6.31
C THR A 177 -20.43 12.62 -6.64
N LEU A 178 -20.39 11.55 -5.82
CA LEU A 178 -19.65 10.32 -6.11
C LEU A 178 -20.48 9.26 -6.85
N ARG A 179 -21.81 9.41 -6.91
CA ARG A 179 -22.73 8.43 -7.53
C ARG A 179 -23.02 8.69 -9.02
N ILE A 180 -22.13 9.40 -9.72
CA ILE A 180 -22.26 9.79 -11.14
C ILE A 180 -21.54 8.81 -12.05
#